data_AF-A0A4U7DQ68-F1
#
_entry.id   AF-A0A4U7DQ68-F1
#
_cell.length_a   1.000
_cell.length_b   1.000
_cell.length_c   1.000
_cell.angle_alpha   90.00
_cell.angle_beta   90.00
_cell.angle_gamma   90.00
#
_symmetry.space_group_name_H-M   'P 1'
#
loop_
_entity.id
_entity.type
_entity.pdbx_description
1 polymer ?
#
loop_
_entity_poly.entity_id
_entity_poly.type
_entity_poly.pdbx_seq_one_letter_code
_entity_poly.pdbx_strand_id
1 'polypeptide(L)'
;SDDAVGPDGSVEGANIWDSVPESRETVFYEQYRRAMETQEPVSFDSYYEPLDTWFNARAFPSDEGLSVYLLDVTERRELEQRQEESLRAIQRLYAVSSDQDRTFEAKVAEILTIGCEYLDLPNGFLTRIEDDTQHIEVSHASHPLLQPGETCPLDEAYCKRTFERDQLLTIVDASAEGWGGDP
;
A
#
# COMPACT_ATOMS: atom_id res chain seq x y z
N SER A 1 18.55 34.10 -14.79
CA SER A 1 18.80 33.67 -16.18
C SER A 1 18.60 32.18 -16.21
N ASP A 2 17.77 31.75 -17.13
CA ASP A 2 17.01 30.50 -17.15
C ASP A 2 17.62 29.60 -18.24
N ASP A 3 18.66 28.84 -17.87
CA ASP A 3 19.47 28.04 -18.81
C ASP A 3 20.19 26.86 -18.10
N ALA A 4 19.62 26.32 -17.02
CA ALA A 4 20.30 25.28 -16.22
C ALA A 4 19.88 23.84 -16.54
N VAL A 5 18.88 23.62 -17.40
CA VAL A 5 18.35 22.28 -17.68
C VAL A 5 18.54 21.96 -19.16
N GLY A 6 19.43 21.00 -19.44
CA GLY A 6 19.60 20.43 -20.77
C GLY A 6 18.35 19.68 -21.25
N PRO A 7 18.21 19.45 -22.57
CA PRO A 7 17.04 18.80 -23.16
C PRO A 7 16.82 17.33 -22.73
N ASP A 8 17.75 16.75 -21.99
CA ASP A 8 17.72 15.41 -21.38
C ASP A 8 17.49 15.44 -19.85
N GLY A 9 17.27 16.63 -19.27
CA GLY A 9 17.16 16.80 -17.81
C GLY A 9 18.51 16.84 -17.09
N SER A 10 19.63 16.84 -17.81
CA SER A 10 20.95 17.03 -17.20
C SER A 10 21.13 18.48 -16.76
N VAL A 11 21.65 18.66 -15.55
CA VAL A 11 21.98 19.98 -14.97
C VAL A 11 23.49 20.03 -14.79
N GLU A 12 24.20 20.66 -15.74
CA GLU A 12 25.65 20.88 -15.64
C GLU A 12 25.93 22.32 -15.16
N GLY A 13 26.68 22.45 -14.07
CA GLY A 13 27.19 23.74 -13.59
C GLY A 13 26.24 24.58 -12.72
N ALA A 14 25.05 24.09 -12.37
CA ALA A 14 24.21 24.76 -11.39
C ALA A 14 24.54 24.31 -9.97
N ASN A 15 24.63 25.26 -9.05
CA ASN A 15 24.70 24.96 -7.63
C ASN A 15 23.35 24.34 -7.21
N ILE A 16 23.36 23.06 -6.85
CA ILE A 16 22.15 22.30 -6.46
C ILE A 16 21.34 23.01 -5.37
N TRP A 17 21.99 23.83 -4.53
CA TRP A 17 21.36 24.61 -3.46
C TRP A 17 20.64 25.87 -3.94
N ASP A 18 20.97 26.36 -5.14
CA ASP A 18 20.36 27.52 -5.76
C ASP A 18 19.19 27.11 -6.67
N SER A 19 19.26 25.90 -7.24
CA SER A 19 18.18 25.30 -8.04
C SER A 19 17.05 24.72 -7.19
N VAL A 20 17.35 24.28 -5.96
CA VAL A 20 16.37 23.69 -5.05
C VAL A 20 16.59 24.24 -3.62
N PRO A 21 16.13 25.46 -3.31
CA PRO A 21 16.40 26.12 -2.02
C PRO A 21 15.87 25.35 -0.80
N GLU A 22 14.76 24.63 -0.97
CA GLU A 22 14.09 23.82 0.05
C GLU A 22 14.95 22.64 0.53
N SER A 23 15.98 22.25 -0.23
CA SER A 23 16.87 21.15 0.13
C SER A 23 17.77 21.43 1.34
N ARG A 24 17.93 22.70 1.76
CA ARG A 24 18.78 23.09 2.90
C ARG A 24 18.25 22.64 4.27
N GLU A 25 16.96 22.32 4.36
CA GLU A 25 16.33 21.79 5.58
C GLU A 25 16.15 20.26 5.53
N THR A 26 16.69 19.62 4.50
CA THR A 26 16.54 18.17 4.29
C THR A 26 17.77 17.40 4.75
N VAL A 27 17.58 16.08 4.95
CA VAL A 27 18.66 15.13 5.22
C VAL A 27 19.75 15.20 4.15
N PHE A 28 19.42 15.57 2.90
CA PHE A 28 20.40 15.72 1.82
C PHE A 28 21.46 16.79 2.15
N TYR A 29 21.07 17.94 2.69
CA TYR A 29 22.02 19.01 3.05
C TYR A 29 22.99 18.59 4.15
N GLU A 30 22.48 17.99 5.22
CA GLU A 30 23.31 17.55 6.33
C GLU A 30 24.34 16.50 5.89
N GLN A 31 23.92 15.52 5.08
CA GLN A 31 24.79 14.45 4.61
C GLN A 31 25.83 14.96 3.61
N TYR A 32 25.46 15.86 2.69
CA TYR A 32 26.39 16.43 1.72
C TYR A 32 27.44 17.32 2.39
N ARG A 33 27.01 18.14 3.36
CA ARG A 33 27.95 18.93 4.16
C ARG A 33 28.89 18.02 4.96
N ARG A 34 28.36 16.97 5.59
CA ARG A 34 29.18 15.98 6.31
C ARG A 34 30.21 15.34 5.39
N ALA A 35 29.83 14.90 4.19
CA ALA A 35 30.77 14.30 3.24
C ALA A 35 31.91 15.27 2.89
N MET A 36 31.58 16.54 2.65
CA MET A 36 32.60 17.58 2.39
C MET A 36 33.49 17.87 3.61
N GLU A 37 32.93 17.85 4.81
CA GLU A 37 33.69 18.10 6.06
C GLU A 37 34.61 16.94 6.43
N THR A 38 34.14 15.70 6.26
CA THR A 38 34.91 14.50 6.61
C THR A 38 35.79 14.00 5.47
N GLN A 39 35.55 14.47 4.24
CA GLN A 39 36.16 13.93 3.02
C GLN A 39 35.94 12.42 2.88
N GLU A 40 34.81 11.92 3.40
CA GLU A 40 34.40 10.51 3.31
C GLU A 40 33.10 10.40 2.49
N PRO A 41 32.98 9.39 1.61
CA PRO A 41 31.73 9.15 0.90
C PRO A 41 30.58 8.83 1.85
N VAL A 42 29.39 9.36 1.54
CA VAL A 42 28.15 9.04 2.26
C VAL A 42 27.14 8.39 1.33
N SER A 43 26.34 7.48 1.88
CA SER A 43 25.25 6.81 1.17
C SER A 43 24.05 6.72 2.09
N PHE A 44 22.88 7.15 1.62
CA PHE A 44 21.64 7.11 2.41
C PHE A 44 20.39 7.07 1.51
N ASP A 45 19.30 6.57 2.07
CA ASP A 45 17.98 6.61 1.45
C ASP A 45 17.18 7.76 2.08
N SER A 46 16.54 8.58 1.26
CA SER A 46 15.68 9.66 1.74
C SER A 46 14.51 9.89 0.79
N TYR A 47 13.33 10.10 1.36
CA TYR A 47 12.14 10.50 0.63
C TYR A 47 12.18 11.99 0.35
N TYR A 48 11.87 12.36 -0.88
CA TYR A 48 11.82 13.74 -1.33
C TYR A 48 10.39 14.10 -1.73
N GLU A 49 9.69 14.77 -0.79
CA GLU A 49 8.29 15.15 -0.91
C GLU A 49 7.92 15.85 -2.24
N PRO A 50 8.71 16.82 -2.76
CA PRO A 50 8.33 17.54 -3.97
C PRO A 50 8.22 16.67 -5.24
N LEU A 51 8.91 15.53 -5.27
CA LEU A 51 8.84 14.57 -6.37
C LEU A 51 8.12 13.28 -5.99
N ASP A 52 7.62 13.16 -4.75
CA ASP A 52 7.04 11.92 -4.22
C ASP A 52 7.93 10.69 -4.49
N THR A 53 9.25 10.85 -4.32
CA THR A 53 10.24 9.87 -4.76
C THR A 53 11.20 9.51 -3.64
N TRP A 54 11.49 8.23 -3.48
CA TRP A 54 12.59 7.75 -2.65
C TRP A 54 13.89 7.70 -3.44
N PHE A 55 14.91 8.43 -2.98
CA PHE A 55 16.24 8.40 -3.58
C PHE A 55 17.23 7.61 -2.70
N ASN A 56 18.03 6.75 -3.32
CA ASN A 56 19.34 6.34 -2.80
C ASN A 56 20.37 7.37 -3.29
N ALA A 57 20.83 8.22 -2.38
CA ALA A 57 21.83 9.23 -2.65
C ALA A 57 23.21 8.73 -2.26
N ARG A 58 24.19 8.90 -3.16
CA ARG A 58 25.61 8.66 -2.89
C ARG A 58 26.40 9.90 -3.22
N ALA A 59 27.06 10.45 -2.22
CA ALA A 59 27.88 11.64 -2.39
C ALA A 59 29.36 11.30 -2.15
N PHE A 60 30.21 11.71 -3.09
CA PHE A 60 31.64 11.47 -3.09
C PHE A 60 32.37 12.82 -3.03
N PRO A 61 32.98 13.17 -1.89
CA PRO A 61 33.72 14.40 -1.74
C PRO A 61 35.08 14.32 -2.44
N SER A 62 35.60 15.48 -2.82
CA SER A 62 36.93 15.68 -3.38
C SER A 62 37.43 17.09 -3.02
N ASP A 63 38.73 17.33 -3.26
CA ASP A 63 39.33 18.65 -3.04
C ASP A 63 38.69 19.75 -3.92
N GLU A 64 38.09 19.38 -5.05
CA GLU A 64 37.48 20.31 -6.00
C GLU A 64 35.97 20.50 -5.79
N GLY A 65 35.32 19.64 -4.99
CA GLY A 65 33.87 19.70 -4.75
C GLY A 65 33.23 18.35 -4.41
N LEU A 66 31.92 18.26 -4.62
CA LEU A 66 31.09 17.09 -4.29
C LEU A 66 30.46 16.51 -5.56
N SER A 67 30.68 15.23 -5.82
CA SER A 67 29.94 14.49 -6.84
C SER A 67 28.77 13.74 -6.19
N VAL A 68 27.56 13.89 -6.70
CA VAL A 68 26.36 13.24 -6.14
C VAL A 68 25.69 12.38 -7.21
N TYR A 69 25.36 11.14 -6.85
CA TYR A 69 24.55 10.22 -7.64
C TYR A 69 23.23 9.98 -6.92
N LEU A 70 22.12 10.21 -7.61
CA LEU A 70 20.77 9.94 -7.12
C LEU A 70 20.18 8.79 -7.93
N LEU A 71 19.72 7.75 -7.25
CA LEU A 71 19.00 6.64 -7.86
C LEU A 71 17.58 6.62 -7.29
N ASP A 72 16.58 6.70 -8.15
CA ASP A 72 15.19 6.43 -7.76
C ASP A 72 15.06 4.96 -7.36
N VAL A 73 14.61 4.72 -6.13
CA VAL A 73 14.38 3.39 -5.56
C VAL A 73 12.92 3.18 -5.14
N THR A 74 12.02 4.03 -5.61
CA THR A 74 10.59 4.03 -5.24
C THR A 74 9.93 2.72 -5.62
N GLU A 75 9.98 2.31 -6.89
CA GLU A 75 9.39 1.06 -7.37
C GLU A 75 9.94 -0.16 -6.62
N ARG A 76 11.26 -0.18 -6.38
CA ARG A 76 11.91 -1.26 -5.63
C ARG A 76 11.38 -1.34 -4.20
N ARG A 77 11.29 -0.19 -3.51
CA ARG A 77 10.78 -0.12 -2.13
C ARG A 77 9.31 -0.50 -2.06
N GLU A 78 8.48 -0.05 -2.99
CA GLU A 78 7.06 -0.42 -3.05
C GLU A 78 6.87 -1.93 -3.31
N LEU A 79 7.71 -2.53 -4.15
CA LEU A 79 7.68 -3.96 -4.39
C LEU A 79 8.11 -4.75 -3.15
N GLU A 80 9.20 -4.34 -2.50
CA GLU A 80 9.70 -4.94 -1.25
C GLU A 80 8.61 -4.84 -0.15
N GLN A 81 8.00 -3.68 0.02
CA GLN A 81 6.93 -3.45 0.99
C GLN A 81 5.71 -4.35 0.72
N ARG A 82 5.23 -4.42 -0.53
CA ARG A 82 4.11 -5.30 -0.90
C ARG A 82 4.43 -6.78 -0.67
N GLN A 83 5.67 -7.20 -0.92
CA GLN A 83 6.11 -8.57 -0.65
C GLN A 83 6.12 -8.86 0.85
N GLU A 84 6.65 -7.95 1.66
CA GLU A 84 6.66 -8.09 3.12
C GLU A 84 5.24 -8.15 3.70
N GLU A 85 4.34 -7.29 3.24
CA GLU A 85 2.92 -7.29 3.64
C GLU A 85 2.24 -8.60 3.27
N SER A 86 2.47 -9.10 2.05
CA SER A 86 1.90 -10.38 1.57
C SER A 86 2.40 -11.55 2.40
N LEU A 87 3.71 -11.64 2.65
CA LEU A 87 4.29 -12.67 3.50
C LEU A 87 3.74 -12.62 4.92
N ARG A 88 3.60 -11.42 5.49
CA ARG A 88 3.03 -11.22 6.83
C ARG A 88 1.58 -11.67 6.90
N ALA A 89 0.76 -11.34 5.90
CA ALA A 89 -0.63 -11.77 5.82
C ALA A 89 -0.73 -13.30 5.73
N ILE A 90 0.06 -13.92 4.85
CA ILE A 90 0.12 -15.37 4.68
C ILE A 90 0.54 -16.08 5.98
N GLN A 91 1.58 -15.58 6.65
CA GLN A 91 2.03 -16.13 7.94
C GLN A 91 0.94 -16.07 9.02
N ARG A 92 0.22 -14.95 9.11
CA ARG A 92 -0.91 -14.80 10.04
C ARG A 92 -2.04 -15.77 9.71
N LEU A 93 -2.41 -15.91 8.43
CA LEU A 93 -3.42 -16.87 7.99
C LEU A 93 -3.04 -18.30 8.38
N TYR A 94 -1.79 -18.70 8.12
CA TYR A 94 -1.29 -20.01 8.51
C TYR A 94 -1.36 -20.24 10.03
N ALA A 95 -0.89 -19.27 10.82
CA ALA A 95 -0.94 -19.36 12.28
C ALA A 95 -2.37 -19.62 12.79
N VAL A 96 -3.35 -18.84 12.30
CA VAL A 96 -4.76 -18.98 12.68
C VAL A 96 -5.36 -20.30 12.24
N SER A 97 -5.09 -20.73 11.01
CA SER A 97 -5.63 -21.98 10.47
C SER A 97 -5.16 -23.20 11.27
N SER A 98 -3.88 -23.19 11.69
CA SER A 98 -3.21 -24.29 12.38
C SER A 98 -3.50 -24.36 13.90
N ASP A 99 -4.01 -23.28 14.48
CA ASP A 99 -4.33 -23.19 15.91
C ASP A 99 -5.47 -24.16 16.27
N GLN A 100 -5.23 -25.19 17.08
CA GLN A 100 -6.26 -26.18 17.43
C GLN A 100 -7.14 -25.76 18.60
N ASP A 101 -6.76 -24.70 19.33
CA ASP A 101 -7.47 -24.24 20.52
C ASP A 101 -8.61 -23.26 20.17
N ARG A 102 -8.62 -22.74 18.93
CA ARG A 102 -9.67 -21.84 18.42
C ARG A 102 -10.84 -22.61 17.81
N THR A 103 -12.06 -22.12 18.06
CA THR A 103 -13.26 -22.59 17.34
C THR A 103 -13.21 -22.19 15.87
N PHE A 104 -14.00 -22.86 15.04
CA PHE A 104 -14.10 -22.55 13.61
C PHE A 104 -14.50 -21.09 13.37
N GLU A 105 -15.51 -20.60 14.10
CA GLU A 105 -16.03 -19.23 14.00
C GLU A 105 -14.95 -18.21 14.37
N ALA A 106 -14.19 -18.47 15.44
CA ALA A 106 -13.08 -17.61 15.85
C ALA A 106 -11.95 -17.57 14.82
N LYS A 107 -11.67 -18.70 14.14
CA LYS A 107 -10.70 -18.74 13.04
C LYS A 107 -11.17 -17.92 11.85
N VAL A 108 -12.43 -18.10 11.44
CA VAL A 108 -13.02 -17.37 10.30
C VAL A 108 -13.02 -15.87 10.57
N ALA A 109 -13.39 -15.43 11.78
CA ALA A 109 -13.41 -14.01 12.14
C ALA A 109 -12.02 -13.36 12.03
N GLU A 110 -10.98 -14.05 12.50
CA GLU A 110 -9.61 -13.58 12.42
C GLU A 110 -9.10 -13.59 10.96
N ILE A 111 -9.41 -14.64 10.19
CA ILE A 111 -9.06 -14.71 8.76
C ILE A 111 -9.71 -13.57 7.97
N LEU A 112 -10.98 -13.28 8.23
CA LEU A 112 -11.69 -12.14 7.64
C LEU A 112 -11.01 -10.82 7.98
N THR A 113 -10.59 -10.66 9.24
CA THR A 113 -9.87 -9.46 9.70
C THR A 113 -8.54 -9.29 8.96
N ILE A 114 -7.74 -10.37 8.84
CA ILE A 114 -6.49 -10.36 8.07
C ILE A 114 -6.74 -10.00 6.60
N GLY A 115 -7.80 -10.55 6.01
CA GLY A 115 -8.18 -10.26 4.62
C GLY A 115 -8.57 -8.79 4.42
N CYS A 116 -9.38 -8.22 5.30
CA CYS A 116 -9.77 -6.81 5.25
C CYS A 116 -8.57 -5.87 5.38
N GLU A 117 -7.67 -6.14 6.35
CA GLU A 117 -6.45 -5.35 6.54
C GLU A 117 -5.51 -5.43 5.32
N TYR A 118 -5.32 -6.61 4.74
CA TYR A 118 -4.40 -6.80 3.61
C TYR A 118 -4.94 -6.24 2.30
N LEU A 119 -6.26 -6.32 2.08
CA LEU A 119 -6.91 -5.84 0.85
C LEU A 119 -7.37 -4.39 0.94
N ASP A 120 -7.14 -3.73 2.08
CA ASP A 120 -7.65 -2.39 2.40
C ASP A 120 -9.17 -2.28 2.19
N LEU A 121 -9.90 -3.30 2.65
CA LEU A 121 -11.35 -3.38 2.53
C LEU A 121 -12.02 -3.02 3.86
N PRO A 122 -13.02 -2.12 3.86
CA PRO A 122 -13.64 -1.63 5.10
C PRO A 122 -14.56 -2.67 5.75
N ASN A 123 -15.03 -3.67 5.00
CA ASN A 123 -15.96 -4.68 5.47
C ASN A 123 -15.64 -6.05 4.86
N GLY A 124 -15.78 -7.11 5.65
CA GLY A 124 -15.72 -8.50 5.18
C GLY A 124 -16.65 -9.37 5.99
N PHE A 125 -17.39 -10.26 5.35
CA PHE A 125 -18.34 -11.14 6.02
C PHE A 125 -18.42 -12.51 5.34
N LEU A 126 -18.76 -13.53 6.12
CA LEU A 126 -19.05 -14.88 5.65
C LEU A 126 -20.54 -15.13 5.79
N THR A 127 -21.13 -15.66 4.73
CA THR A 127 -22.56 -15.99 4.67
C THR A 127 -22.79 -17.46 4.34
N ARG A 128 -23.89 -17.99 4.85
CA ARG A 128 -24.47 -19.27 4.44
C ARG A 128 -25.83 -19.01 3.81
N ILE A 129 -26.16 -19.74 2.75
CA ILE A 129 -27.45 -19.61 2.06
C ILE A 129 -28.23 -20.91 2.31
N GLU A 130 -29.44 -20.77 2.85
CA GLU A 130 -30.39 -21.86 3.11
C GLU A 130 -31.79 -21.40 2.69
N ASP A 131 -32.52 -22.23 1.94
CA ASP A 131 -33.90 -21.96 1.50
C ASP A 131 -34.14 -20.54 0.93
N ASP A 132 -33.32 -20.12 -0.05
CA ASP A 132 -33.35 -18.78 -0.67
C ASP A 132 -33.16 -17.62 0.32
N THR A 133 -32.62 -17.88 1.51
CA THR A 133 -32.30 -16.89 2.53
C THR A 133 -30.80 -16.89 2.81
N GLN A 134 -30.20 -15.71 2.78
CA GLN A 134 -28.82 -15.50 3.20
C GLN A 134 -28.76 -15.24 4.70
N HIS A 135 -27.85 -15.92 5.37
CA HIS A 135 -27.55 -15.78 6.80
C HIS A 135 -26.10 -15.33 6.97
N ILE A 136 -25.86 -14.25 7.71
CA ILE A 136 -24.51 -13.80 8.04
C ILE A 136 -23.99 -14.63 9.21
N GLU A 137 -22.95 -15.42 8.98
CA GLU A 137 -22.35 -16.27 10.01
C GLU A 137 -21.25 -15.53 10.79
N VAL A 138 -20.42 -14.78 10.06
CA VAL A 138 -19.29 -14.05 10.62
C VAL A 138 -19.16 -12.72 9.93
N SER A 139 -18.79 -11.68 10.66
CA SER A 139 -18.63 -10.34 10.10
C SER A 139 -17.51 -9.56 10.76
N HIS A 140 -16.72 -8.91 9.91
CA HIS A 140 -15.82 -7.80 10.19
C HIS A 140 -16.39 -6.59 9.42
N ALA A 141 -17.59 -6.16 9.77
CA ALA A 141 -18.24 -5.01 9.15
C ALA A 141 -18.79 -4.07 10.23
N SER A 142 -18.71 -2.77 9.96
CA SER A 142 -19.30 -1.75 10.86
C SER A 142 -20.80 -1.50 10.59
N HIS A 143 -21.32 -2.04 9.48
CA HIS A 143 -22.68 -1.80 9.04
C HIS A 143 -23.69 -2.64 9.85
N PRO A 144 -24.79 -2.05 10.38
CA PRO A 144 -25.77 -2.77 11.21
C PRO A 144 -26.45 -3.95 10.52
N LEU A 145 -26.70 -3.86 9.21
CA LEU A 145 -27.31 -4.95 8.42
C LEU A 145 -26.32 -6.08 8.09
N LEU A 146 -25.03 -5.90 8.39
CA LEU A 146 -23.99 -6.88 8.09
C LEU A 146 -23.51 -7.61 9.35
N GLN A 147 -24.31 -7.66 10.41
CA GLN A 147 -23.91 -8.27 11.68
C GLN A 147 -24.19 -9.78 11.70
N PRO A 148 -23.45 -10.58 12.49
CA PRO A 148 -23.71 -12.01 12.64
C PRO A 148 -25.15 -12.26 13.12
N GLY A 149 -25.85 -13.17 12.45
CA GLY A 149 -27.25 -13.50 12.71
C GLY A 149 -28.27 -12.69 11.89
N GLU A 150 -27.85 -11.63 11.20
CA GLU A 150 -28.71 -10.92 10.25
C GLU A 150 -29.01 -11.80 9.03
N THR A 151 -30.20 -11.61 8.48
CA THR A 151 -30.71 -12.40 7.36
C THR A 151 -31.33 -11.53 6.29
N CYS A 152 -31.11 -11.86 5.02
CA CYS A 152 -31.81 -11.22 3.91
C CYS A 152 -32.29 -12.27 2.89
N PRO A 153 -33.47 -12.07 2.29
CA PRO A 153 -33.88 -12.83 1.10
C PRO A 153 -32.83 -12.72 0.00
N LEU A 154 -32.54 -13.82 -0.71
CA LEU A 154 -31.49 -13.87 -1.73
C LEU A 154 -31.80 -12.95 -2.93
N ASP A 155 -33.08 -12.68 -3.21
CA ASP A 155 -33.52 -11.74 -4.23
C ASP A 155 -33.27 -10.27 -3.87
N GLU A 156 -33.10 -9.96 -2.58
CA GLU A 156 -32.75 -8.64 -2.05
C GLU A 156 -31.23 -8.51 -1.74
N ALA A 157 -30.46 -9.60 -1.87
CA ALA A 157 -29.05 -9.62 -1.57
C ALA A 157 -28.17 -9.38 -2.81
N TYR A 158 -27.17 -8.50 -2.69
CA TYR A 158 -26.12 -8.32 -3.70
C TYR A 158 -25.40 -9.65 -4.06
N CYS A 159 -25.44 -10.63 -3.15
CA CYS A 159 -24.79 -11.93 -3.28
C CYS A 159 -25.43 -12.88 -4.33
N LYS A 160 -26.63 -12.58 -4.86
CA LYS A 160 -27.32 -13.41 -5.87
C LYS A 160 -26.43 -13.76 -7.08
N ARG A 161 -25.60 -12.81 -7.52
CA ARG A 161 -24.80 -12.95 -8.75
C ARG A 161 -23.48 -13.69 -8.55
N THR A 162 -23.02 -13.85 -7.32
CA THR A 162 -21.84 -14.69 -7.00
C THR A 162 -22.18 -16.18 -7.16
N PHE A 163 -23.46 -16.56 -7.04
CA PHE A 163 -23.92 -17.96 -7.13
C PHE A 163 -24.00 -18.48 -8.58
N GLU A 164 -24.14 -17.60 -9.58
CA GLU A 164 -24.28 -18.02 -10.98
C GLU A 164 -22.93 -18.39 -11.64
N ARG A 165 -21.79 -18.26 -10.94
CA ARG A 165 -20.44 -18.52 -11.48
C ARG A 165 -19.50 -19.11 -10.43
N ASP A 166 -18.79 -20.19 -10.78
CA ASP A 166 -17.73 -20.83 -9.98
C ASP A 166 -16.42 -20.00 -9.87
N GLN A 167 -16.48 -18.66 -9.90
CA GLN A 167 -15.30 -17.78 -9.87
C GLN A 167 -15.45 -16.62 -8.89
N LEU A 168 -14.32 -16.19 -8.33
CA LEU A 168 -14.20 -14.99 -7.50
C LEU A 168 -14.76 -13.78 -8.27
N LEU A 169 -15.81 -13.17 -7.73
CA LEU A 169 -16.40 -11.95 -8.27
C LEU A 169 -15.85 -10.75 -7.50
N THR A 170 -15.12 -9.87 -8.18
CA THR A 170 -14.69 -8.58 -7.65
C THR A 170 -15.55 -7.50 -8.31
N ILE A 171 -16.29 -6.74 -7.51
CA ILE A 171 -17.06 -5.57 -7.96
C ILE A 171 -16.36 -4.34 -7.37
N VAL A 172 -15.79 -3.49 -8.23
CA VAL A 172 -15.03 -2.29 -7.80
C VAL A 172 -15.95 -1.08 -7.61
N ASP A 173 -17.03 -0.98 -8.41
CA ASP A 173 -18.07 0.05 -8.27
C ASP A 173 -19.42 -0.49 -8.75
N ALA A 174 -20.28 -0.85 -7.80
CA ALA A 174 -21.62 -1.36 -8.08
C ALA A 174 -22.46 -0.33 -8.86
N SER A 175 -22.33 0.96 -8.57
CA SER A 175 -23.15 1.99 -9.23
C SER A 175 -22.75 2.21 -10.70
N ALA A 176 -21.45 2.19 -11.00
CA ALA A 176 -20.91 2.43 -12.35
C ALA A 176 -21.07 1.23 -13.29
N GLU A 177 -21.11 0.00 -12.76
CA GLU A 177 -21.36 -1.20 -13.57
C GLU A 177 -22.86 -1.46 -13.86
N GLY A 178 -23.73 -0.50 -13.54
CA GLY A 178 -25.18 -0.58 -13.80
C GLY A 178 -26.00 -1.24 -12.68
N TRP A 179 -25.50 -1.23 -11.44
CA TRP A 179 -26.15 -1.82 -10.26
C TRP A 179 -26.71 -0.76 -9.30
N GLY A 180 -26.75 0.52 -9.71
CA GLY A 180 -27.29 1.62 -8.91
C GLY A 180 -28.82 1.66 -8.77
N GLY A 181 -29.52 0.63 -9.25
CA GLY A 181 -30.99 0.51 -9.18
C GLY A 181 -31.50 -0.68 -8.37
N ASP A 182 -30.61 -1.53 -7.87
CA ASP A 182 -30.92 -2.49 -6.81
C ASP A 182 -30.72 -1.77 -5.46
N PRO A 183 -31.53 -2.07 -4.43
CA PRO A 183 -31.60 -1.27 -3.20
C PRO A 183 -30.30 -1.11 -2.42
#